data_AF-A0A2J8SR47-F1
#
_entry.id   AF-A0A2J8SR47-F1
#
_cell.length_a   1.000
_cell.length_b   1.000
_cell.length_c   1.000
_cell.angle_alpha   90.00
_cell.angle_beta   90.00
_cell.angle_gamma   90.00
#
_symmetry.space_group_name_H-M   'P 1'
#
loop_
_entity.id
_entity.type
_entity.pdbx_description
1 polymer ?
#
loop_
_entity_poly.entity_id
_entity_poly.type
_entity_poly.pdbx_seq_one_letter_code
_entity_poly.pdbx_strand_id
1 'polypeptide(L)'
;LCARCAAPCSTPSPPCAARAAAAPPPWRRPRPVRRAVASVVGGWLLHLRDRYSFFHKLIPLLLSSLNDEVPEVRQLAASLWEDVGLQWQKENEEDLKDKLDFAPPTPPHYPPHERRPVLGCRELVFRNLSKILPALCHDITDWVVGTRVKSAQLLPVLLLHAEDHATQHLEVVLRTLFQACTDEEAAVVHSCTRS
;
A
#
# COMPACT_ATOMS: atom_id res chain seq x y z
N LEU A 1 45.52 -45.49 -42.12
CA LEU A 1 45.16 -44.36 -43.01
C LEU A 1 43.63 -44.29 -43.01
N CYS A 2 42.92 -43.27 -42.56
CA CYS A 2 43.26 -41.95 -42.06
C CYS A 2 42.08 -41.44 -41.22
N ALA A 3 42.39 -40.76 -40.10
CA ALA A 3 41.71 -39.59 -39.50
C ALA A 3 40.20 -39.63 -39.20
N ARG A 4 39.80 -39.64 -37.92
CA ARG A 4 39.55 -38.45 -37.05
C ARG A 4 38.57 -37.44 -37.65
N CYS A 5 37.35 -37.42 -37.11
CA CYS A 5 36.62 -36.18 -36.82
C CYS A 5 35.77 -36.41 -35.57
N ALA A 6 36.29 -35.95 -34.44
CA ALA A 6 35.49 -35.65 -33.25
C ALA A 6 35.03 -34.19 -33.37
N ALA A 7 33.73 -33.93 -33.21
CA ALA A 7 33.22 -32.66 -32.72
C ALA A 7 31.80 -32.85 -32.10
N PRO A 8 31.43 -32.06 -31.09
CA PRO A 8 30.37 -32.35 -30.13
C PRO A 8 29.12 -31.46 -30.33
N CYS A 9 28.19 -31.50 -29.37
CA CYS A 9 27.01 -30.64 -29.21
C CYS A 9 25.70 -31.12 -29.88
N SER A 10 25.06 -32.10 -29.27
CA SER A 10 23.59 -32.08 -29.16
C SER A 10 23.24 -31.43 -27.83
N THR A 11 22.84 -30.16 -27.89
CA THR A 11 22.28 -29.37 -26.78
C THR A 11 21.23 -30.16 -26.01
N PRO A 12 21.23 -30.18 -24.67
CA PRO A 12 20.04 -30.60 -23.94
C PRO A 12 18.94 -29.57 -24.22
N SER A 13 17.83 -30.02 -24.78
CA SER A 13 16.57 -29.28 -24.79
C SER A 13 16.33 -28.71 -23.39
N PRO A 14 15.91 -27.45 -23.23
CA PRO A 14 15.59 -26.95 -21.91
C PRO A 14 14.50 -27.87 -21.34
N PRO A 15 14.60 -28.28 -20.05
CA PRO A 15 13.52 -29.03 -19.45
C PRO A 15 12.27 -28.17 -19.59
N CYS A 16 11.17 -28.83 -19.89
CA CYS A 16 9.83 -28.31 -19.85
C CYS A 16 9.58 -27.81 -18.41
N ALA A 17 10.11 -26.64 -18.09
CA ALA A 17 9.81 -25.89 -16.90
C ALA A 17 8.41 -25.34 -17.15
N ALA A 18 7.44 -26.24 -16.99
CA ALA A 18 6.12 -25.87 -16.57
C ALA A 18 6.33 -24.80 -15.50
N ARG A 19 5.89 -23.57 -15.80
CA ARG A 19 5.68 -22.55 -14.77
C ARG A 19 4.63 -23.15 -13.84
N ALA A 20 5.07 -23.97 -12.91
CA ALA A 20 4.32 -24.24 -11.70
C ALA A 20 4.10 -22.84 -11.12
N ALA A 21 2.86 -22.37 -11.14
CA ALA A 21 2.48 -21.20 -10.39
C ALA A 21 2.93 -21.49 -8.96
N ALA A 22 4.00 -20.84 -8.51
CA ALA A 22 4.52 -21.00 -7.17
C ALA A 22 3.33 -20.85 -6.22
N ALA A 23 3.14 -21.82 -5.33
CA ALA A 23 2.07 -21.75 -4.35
C ALA A 23 2.14 -20.38 -3.68
N PRO A 24 1.00 -19.68 -3.53
CA PRO A 24 1.00 -18.35 -2.93
C PRO A 24 1.71 -18.44 -1.57
N PRO A 25 2.64 -17.51 -1.27
CA PRO A 25 3.40 -17.59 -0.04
C PRO A 25 2.45 -17.68 1.17
N PRO A 26 2.87 -18.34 2.27
CA PRO A 26 1.98 -18.73 3.37
C PRO A 26 1.22 -17.57 4.04
N TRP A 27 1.65 -16.33 3.86
CA TRP A 27 0.98 -15.11 4.34
C TRP A 27 -0.11 -14.56 3.41
N ARG A 28 -0.28 -15.09 2.19
CA ARG A 28 -1.39 -14.71 1.29
C ARG A 28 -2.69 -15.35 1.74
N ARG A 29 -3.51 -14.55 2.44
CA ARG A 29 -4.88 -14.95 2.81
C ARG A 29 -5.74 -15.22 1.57
N PRO A 30 -6.70 -16.17 1.61
CA PRO A 30 -7.66 -16.38 0.53
C PRO A 30 -8.46 -15.13 0.18
N ARG A 31 -8.88 -14.98 -1.08
CA ARG A 31 -9.65 -13.81 -1.56
C ARG A 31 -10.89 -13.50 -0.70
N PRO A 32 -11.73 -14.49 -0.30
CA PRO A 32 -12.91 -14.22 0.53
C PRO A 32 -12.55 -13.60 1.88
N VAL A 33 -11.42 -14.03 2.47
CA VAL A 33 -10.93 -13.50 3.75
C VAL A 33 -10.51 -12.04 3.59
N ARG A 34 -9.76 -11.70 2.53
CA ARG A 34 -9.32 -10.32 2.31
C ARG A 34 -10.48 -9.36 2.02
N ARG A 35 -11.45 -9.80 1.21
CA ARG A 35 -12.71 -9.08 0.99
C ARG A 35 -13.46 -8.84 2.31
N ALA A 36 -13.61 -9.89 3.13
CA ALA A 36 -14.29 -9.79 4.42
C ALA A 36 -13.56 -8.82 5.38
N VAL A 37 -12.23 -8.86 5.42
CA VAL A 37 -11.43 -7.91 6.22
C VAL A 37 -11.69 -6.47 5.76
N ALA A 38 -11.64 -6.19 4.45
CA ALA A 38 -11.93 -4.85 3.94
C ALA A 38 -13.35 -4.39 4.32
N SER A 39 -14.36 -5.25 4.15
CA SER A 39 -15.75 -4.95 4.54
C SER A 39 -15.91 -4.67 6.03
N VAL A 40 -15.32 -5.50 6.90
CA VAL A 40 -15.44 -5.35 8.36
C VAL A 40 -14.73 -4.08 8.83
N VAL A 41 -13.50 -3.84 8.37
CA VAL A 41 -12.72 -2.66 8.76
C VAL A 41 -13.38 -1.38 8.24
N GLY A 42 -13.85 -1.36 7.00
CA GLY A 42 -14.61 -0.24 6.46
C GLY A 42 -15.91 0.01 7.24
N GLY A 43 -16.64 -1.06 7.58
CA GLY A 43 -17.82 -0.96 8.43
C GLY A 43 -17.52 -0.39 9.83
N TRP A 44 -16.39 -0.75 10.43
CA TRP A 44 -15.96 -0.14 11.70
C TRP A 44 -15.56 1.33 11.53
N LEU A 45 -14.89 1.69 10.45
CA LEU A 45 -14.54 3.09 10.13
C LEU A 45 -15.76 3.98 9.86
N LEU A 46 -16.91 3.41 9.50
CA LEU A 46 -18.15 4.15 9.27
C LEU A 46 -19.08 4.16 10.51
N HIS A 47 -19.17 3.03 11.22
CA HIS A 47 -20.29 2.78 12.13
C HIS A 47 -19.91 2.38 13.55
N LEU A 48 -18.63 2.12 13.85
CA LEU A 48 -18.23 1.82 15.23
C LEU A 48 -18.43 3.06 16.11
N ARG A 49 -19.11 2.88 17.26
CA ARG A 49 -19.54 3.98 18.15
C ARG A 49 -18.40 4.90 18.61
N ASP A 50 -17.22 4.35 18.86
CA ASP A 50 -16.01 5.08 19.28
C ASP A 50 -14.88 4.97 18.24
N ARG A 51 -15.23 4.99 16.94
CA ARG A 51 -14.26 4.77 15.87
C ARG A 51 -13.06 5.72 15.86
N TYR A 52 -13.25 6.96 16.34
CA TYR A 52 -12.22 8.00 16.35
C TYR A 52 -10.98 7.55 17.16
N SER A 53 -11.19 6.88 18.28
CA SER A 53 -10.13 6.30 19.13
C SER A 53 -9.31 5.24 18.39
N PHE A 54 -9.90 4.56 17.41
CA PHE A 54 -9.30 3.43 16.71
C PHE A 54 -8.85 3.74 15.28
N PHE A 55 -9.03 4.96 14.78
CA PHE A 55 -8.65 5.33 13.40
C PHE A 55 -7.21 4.95 13.05
N HIS A 56 -6.24 5.30 13.89
CA HIS A 56 -4.84 4.92 13.67
C HIS A 56 -4.58 3.40 13.56
N LYS A 57 -5.49 2.54 14.06
CA LYS A 57 -5.41 1.07 13.92
C LYS A 57 -6.16 0.58 12.68
N LEU A 58 -7.29 1.19 12.37
CA LEU A 58 -8.20 0.76 11.30
C LEU A 58 -7.80 1.28 9.92
N ILE A 59 -7.34 2.53 9.83
CA ILE A 59 -6.89 3.16 8.58
C ILE A 59 -5.83 2.32 7.86
N PRO A 60 -4.69 1.93 8.48
CA PRO A 60 -3.66 1.17 7.77
C PRO A 60 -4.17 -0.20 7.29
N LEU A 61 -5.11 -0.82 8.02
CA LEU A 61 -5.73 -2.09 7.61
C LEU A 61 -6.56 -1.92 6.34
N LEU A 62 -7.43 -0.90 6.27
CA LEU A 62 -8.23 -0.65 5.06
C LEU A 62 -7.35 -0.21 3.88
N LEU A 63 -6.41 0.73 4.10
CA LEU A 63 -5.53 1.25 3.05
C LEU A 63 -4.63 0.15 2.46
N SER A 64 -4.24 -0.85 3.24
CA SER A 64 -3.48 -2.01 2.71
C SER A 64 -4.24 -2.79 1.63
N SER A 65 -5.58 -2.72 1.63
CA SER A 65 -6.45 -3.39 0.66
C SER A 65 -6.55 -2.63 -0.67
N LEU A 66 -6.11 -1.36 -0.74
CA LEU A 66 -6.04 -0.61 -2.00
C LEU A 66 -5.00 -1.19 -2.96
N ASN A 67 -3.99 -1.87 -2.43
CA ASN A 67 -2.96 -2.57 -3.19
C ASN A 67 -3.19 -4.08 -3.30
N ASP A 68 -4.44 -4.54 -3.15
CA ASP A 68 -4.78 -5.95 -3.34
C ASP A 68 -4.59 -6.40 -4.80
N GLU A 69 -4.28 -7.68 -5.01
CA GLU A 69 -4.12 -8.24 -6.35
C GLU A 69 -5.46 -8.43 -7.08
N VAL A 70 -6.54 -8.60 -6.31
CA VAL A 70 -7.88 -8.81 -6.84
C VAL A 70 -8.55 -7.44 -7.02
N PRO A 71 -8.91 -7.05 -8.26
CA PRO A 71 -9.51 -5.75 -8.53
C PRO A 71 -10.79 -5.48 -7.73
N GLU A 72 -11.61 -6.51 -7.50
CA GLU A 72 -12.83 -6.42 -6.70
C GLU A 72 -12.56 -5.96 -5.25
N VAL A 73 -11.49 -6.47 -4.62
CA VAL A 73 -11.11 -6.07 -3.25
C VAL A 73 -10.60 -4.63 -3.24
N ARG A 74 -9.82 -4.23 -4.25
CA ARG A 74 -9.36 -2.84 -4.39
C ARG A 74 -10.52 -1.87 -4.55
N GLN A 75 -11.48 -2.19 -5.42
CA GLN A 75 -12.65 -1.35 -5.68
C GLN A 75 -13.52 -1.19 -4.43
N LEU A 76 -13.76 -2.29 -3.71
CA LEU A 76 -14.49 -2.26 -2.44
C LEU A 76 -13.76 -1.42 -1.39
N ALA A 77 -12.44 -1.59 -1.25
CA ALA A 77 -11.66 -0.80 -0.30
C ALA A 77 -11.65 0.69 -0.67
N ALA A 78 -11.54 1.02 -1.96
CA ALA A 78 -11.58 2.38 -2.47
C ALA A 78 -12.94 3.05 -2.22
N SER A 79 -14.05 2.34 -2.49
CA SER A 79 -15.40 2.87 -2.23
C SER A 79 -15.63 3.11 -0.74
N LEU A 80 -15.30 2.12 0.11
CA LEU A 80 -15.42 2.27 1.57
C LEU A 80 -14.55 3.41 2.09
N TRP A 81 -13.34 3.57 1.56
CA TRP A 81 -12.46 4.64 1.98
C TRP A 81 -12.96 6.03 1.58
N GLU A 82 -13.53 6.16 0.37
CA GLU A 82 -14.19 7.39 -0.08
C GLU A 82 -15.40 7.73 0.82
N ASP A 83 -16.25 6.75 1.14
CA ASP A 83 -17.38 6.92 2.05
C ASP A 83 -16.93 7.37 3.45
N VAL A 84 -15.86 6.76 3.98
CA VAL A 84 -15.27 7.12 5.29
C VAL A 84 -14.78 8.57 5.28
N GLY A 85 -14.09 8.98 4.21
CA GLY A 85 -13.61 10.36 4.05
C GLY A 85 -14.76 11.36 3.97
N LEU A 86 -15.80 11.07 3.18
CA LEU A 86 -16.97 11.93 3.03
C LEU A 86 -17.75 12.04 4.35
N GLN A 87 -17.94 10.94 5.07
CA GLN A 87 -18.60 10.96 6.37
C GLN A 87 -17.80 11.79 7.39
N TRP A 88 -16.48 11.56 7.49
CA TRP A 88 -15.65 12.31 8.42
C TRP A 88 -15.61 13.80 8.08
N GLN A 89 -15.53 14.14 6.80
CA GLN A 89 -15.57 15.52 6.32
C GLN A 89 -16.87 16.22 6.75
N LYS A 90 -18.02 15.55 6.59
CA LYS A 90 -19.33 16.09 7.00
C LYS A 90 -19.42 16.29 8.52
N GLU A 91 -18.85 15.37 9.29
CA GLU A 91 -18.86 15.45 10.76
C GLU A 91 -17.95 16.54 11.33
N ASN A 92 -16.94 16.97 10.56
CA ASN A 92 -15.93 17.95 10.96
C ASN A 92 -15.94 19.17 10.03
N GLU A 93 -17.09 19.49 9.43
CA GLU A 93 -17.20 20.55 8.41
C GLU A 93 -16.74 21.91 8.93
N GLU A 94 -17.10 22.26 10.17
CA GLU A 94 -16.69 23.51 10.82
C GLU A 94 -15.16 23.62 10.96
N ASP A 95 -14.47 22.54 11.35
CA ASP A 95 -13.00 22.47 11.44
C ASP A 95 -12.34 22.59 10.07
N LEU A 96 -13.03 22.16 9.01
CA LEU A 96 -12.50 22.06 7.65
C LEU A 96 -12.91 23.21 6.74
N LYS A 97 -13.74 24.14 7.23
CA LYS A 97 -14.34 25.20 6.44
C LYS A 97 -13.33 25.96 5.57
N ASP A 98 -12.27 26.46 6.19
CA ASP A 98 -11.22 27.19 5.47
C ASP A 98 -10.52 26.30 4.40
N LYS A 99 -10.31 25.02 4.70
CA LYS A 99 -9.69 24.08 3.75
C LYS A 99 -10.63 23.70 2.60
N LEU A 100 -11.94 23.74 2.82
CA LEU A 100 -12.96 23.49 1.81
C LEU A 100 -13.14 24.71 0.91
N ASP A 101 -13.23 25.90 1.50
CA ASP A 101 -13.42 27.17 0.79
C ASP A 101 -12.17 27.53 -0.04
N PHE A 102 -10.97 27.19 0.47
CA PHE A 102 -9.69 27.48 -0.17
C PHE A 102 -8.94 26.20 -0.55
N ALA A 103 -9.65 25.23 -1.15
CA ALA A 103 -9.06 23.96 -1.55
C ALA A 103 -7.88 24.18 -2.54
N PRO A 104 -6.65 23.74 -2.19
CA PRO A 104 -5.52 23.90 -3.09
C PRO A 104 -5.72 23.02 -4.34
N PRO A 105 -5.29 23.48 -5.52
CA PRO A 105 -5.34 22.66 -6.73
C PRO A 105 -4.54 21.37 -6.53
N THR A 106 -4.81 20.38 -7.37
CA THR A 106 -4.00 19.16 -7.38
C THR A 106 -2.53 19.51 -7.62
N PRO A 107 -1.59 18.98 -6.81
CA PRO A 107 -0.18 19.26 -6.97
C PRO A 107 0.32 18.98 -8.40
N PRO A 108 1.22 19.80 -8.97
CA PRO A 108 1.69 19.63 -10.35
C PRO A 108 2.32 18.27 -10.65
N HIS A 109 2.94 17.65 -9.65
CA HIS A 109 3.62 16.35 -9.76
C HIS A 109 2.82 15.21 -9.14
N TYR A 110 1.49 15.33 -9.08
CA TYR A 110 0.65 14.22 -8.64
C TYR A 110 0.80 13.03 -9.60
N PRO A 111 0.93 11.79 -9.10
CA PRO A 111 1.18 10.63 -9.94
C PRO A 111 0.13 10.46 -11.05
N PRO A 112 0.54 10.18 -12.30
CA PRO A 112 -0.39 9.91 -13.37
C PRO A 112 -1.17 8.64 -13.03
N HIS A 113 -2.47 8.62 -13.32
CA HIS A 113 -3.39 7.48 -13.07
C HIS A 113 -3.82 7.25 -11.61
N GLU A 114 -3.35 8.04 -10.65
CA GLU A 114 -3.88 8.03 -9.29
C GLU A 114 -4.99 9.07 -9.12
N ARG A 115 -6.08 8.70 -8.43
CA ARG A 115 -7.16 9.62 -8.08
C ARG A 115 -6.85 10.27 -6.74
N ARG A 116 -6.80 11.61 -6.73
CA ARG A 116 -6.63 12.37 -5.48
C ARG A 116 -7.77 12.06 -4.49
N PRO A 117 -7.48 11.56 -3.28
CA PRO A 117 -8.52 11.30 -2.28
C PRO A 117 -9.25 12.58 -1.87
N VAL A 118 -10.52 12.44 -1.46
CA VAL A 118 -11.30 13.55 -0.92
C VAL A 118 -10.63 14.16 0.32
N LEU A 119 -10.95 15.42 0.65
CA LEU A 119 -10.29 16.14 1.76
C LEU A 119 -10.38 15.35 3.07
N GLY A 120 -11.53 14.78 3.40
CA GLY A 120 -11.68 13.99 4.62
C GLY A 120 -10.74 12.78 4.71
N CYS A 121 -10.46 12.08 3.61
CA CYS A 121 -9.48 10.98 3.58
C CYS A 121 -8.07 11.47 3.91
N ARG A 122 -7.68 12.60 3.32
CA ARG A 122 -6.35 13.20 3.51
C ARG A 122 -6.15 13.68 4.95
N GLU A 123 -7.15 14.37 5.50
CA GLU A 123 -7.15 14.85 6.88
C GLU A 123 -7.18 13.70 7.89
N LEU A 124 -7.92 12.63 7.62
CA LEU A 124 -7.90 11.42 8.44
C LEU A 124 -6.51 10.80 8.52
N VAL A 125 -5.82 10.67 7.38
CA VAL A 125 -4.44 10.17 7.36
C VAL A 125 -3.52 11.13 8.09
N PHE A 126 -3.58 12.42 7.81
CA PHE A 126 -2.78 13.44 8.47
C PHE A 126 -2.90 13.38 10.01
N ARG A 127 -4.12 13.43 10.54
CA ARG A 127 -4.39 13.43 11.99
C ARG A 127 -3.91 12.14 12.67
N ASN A 128 -3.71 11.05 11.93
CA ASN A 128 -3.27 9.76 12.46
C ASN A 128 -1.84 9.37 12.03
N LEU A 129 -1.18 10.17 11.17
CA LEU A 129 0.08 9.80 10.50
C LEU A 129 1.20 9.54 11.51
N SER A 130 1.33 10.39 12.53
CA SER A 130 2.35 10.25 13.58
C SER A 130 2.22 8.96 14.40
N LYS A 131 1.03 8.37 14.46
CA LYS A 131 0.77 7.08 15.14
C LYS A 131 0.98 5.88 14.22
N ILE A 132 0.74 6.04 12.91
CA ILE A 132 0.81 4.96 11.92
C ILE A 132 2.24 4.79 11.40
N LEU A 133 2.87 5.91 11.01
CA LEU A 133 4.11 5.91 10.24
C LEU A 133 5.30 5.24 10.98
N PRO A 134 5.54 5.46 12.28
CA PRO A 134 6.67 4.82 12.97
C PRO A 134 6.58 3.29 12.97
N ALA A 135 5.38 2.74 13.19
CA ALA A 135 5.15 1.30 13.16
C ALA A 135 5.36 0.75 11.74
N LEU A 136 4.84 1.44 10.73
CA LEU A 136 5.03 1.03 9.34
C LEU A 136 6.50 1.02 8.91
N CYS A 137 7.25 2.06 9.30
CA CYS A 137 8.68 2.15 9.01
C CYS A 137 9.47 1.02 9.68
N HIS A 138 9.06 0.58 10.87
CA HIS A 138 9.63 -0.59 11.53
C HIS A 138 9.31 -1.88 10.76
N ASP A 139 8.05 -2.06 10.36
CA ASP A 139 7.58 -3.23 9.62
C ASP A 139 8.25 -3.41 8.25
N ILE A 140 8.68 -2.31 7.60
CA ILE A 140 9.45 -2.36 6.35
C ILE A 140 10.80 -3.05 6.55
N THR A 141 11.36 -3.02 7.76
CA THR A 141 12.64 -3.68 8.09
C THR A 141 12.46 -4.99 8.85
N ASP A 142 11.23 -5.51 8.92
CA ASP A 142 10.92 -6.72 9.67
C ASP A 142 11.60 -7.98 9.09
N TRP A 143 11.89 -8.95 9.95
CA TRP A 143 12.52 -10.19 9.52
C TRP A 143 11.59 -11.05 8.64
N VAL A 144 10.26 -10.88 8.72
CA VAL A 144 9.28 -11.58 7.88
C VAL A 144 9.10 -10.83 6.56
N VAL A 145 9.54 -11.47 5.47
CA VAL A 145 9.44 -10.93 4.10
C VAL A 145 8.02 -10.46 3.75
N GLY A 146 6.99 -11.24 4.13
CA GLY A 146 5.60 -10.89 3.86
C GLY A 146 5.16 -9.58 4.51
N THR A 147 5.65 -9.29 5.71
CA THR A 147 5.42 -8.03 6.42
C THR A 147 6.11 -6.89 5.67
N ARG A 148 7.40 -7.04 5.35
CA ARG A 148 8.16 -6.02 4.60
C ARG A 148 7.48 -5.65 3.29
N VAL A 149 7.06 -6.64 2.49
CA VAL A 149 6.37 -6.42 1.21
C VAL A 149 5.07 -5.65 1.40
N LYS A 150 4.25 -6.01 2.40
CA LYS A 150 2.97 -5.31 2.64
C LYS A 150 3.16 -3.90 3.15
N SER A 151 4.17 -3.68 3.99
CA SER A 151 4.47 -2.37 4.53
C SER A 151 5.09 -1.45 3.46
N ALA A 152 5.95 -1.98 2.60
CA ALA A 152 6.48 -1.29 1.43
C ALA A 152 5.39 -0.91 0.43
N GLN A 153 4.35 -1.73 0.27
CA GLN A 153 3.16 -1.40 -0.54
C GLN A 153 2.30 -0.32 0.10
N LEU A 154 2.19 -0.29 1.43
CA LEU A 154 1.33 0.67 2.13
C LEU A 154 1.95 2.08 2.22
N LEU A 155 3.28 2.18 2.30
CA LEU A 155 3.97 3.45 2.47
C LEU A 155 3.64 4.48 1.37
N PRO A 156 3.72 4.16 0.06
CA PRO A 156 3.34 5.10 -1.00
C PRO A 156 1.88 5.56 -0.88
N VAL A 157 0.97 4.66 -0.50
CA VAL A 157 -0.45 4.98 -0.30
C VAL A 157 -0.59 6.02 0.81
N LEU A 158 0.06 5.83 1.95
CA LEU A 158 0.00 6.81 3.05
C LEU A 158 0.62 8.16 2.66
N LEU A 159 1.75 8.16 1.96
CA LEU A 159 2.39 9.39 1.51
C LEU A 159 1.51 10.17 0.52
N LEU A 160 0.82 9.46 -0.39
CA LEU A 160 -0.13 10.05 -1.32
C LEU A 160 -1.31 10.73 -0.61
N HIS A 161 -1.74 10.19 0.53
CA HIS A 161 -2.80 10.77 1.35
C HIS A 161 -2.31 11.87 2.29
N ALA A 162 -1.06 11.79 2.74
CA ALA A 162 -0.45 12.78 3.64
C ALA A 162 -0.11 14.09 2.92
N GLU A 163 0.18 14.05 1.61
CA GLU A 163 0.58 15.21 0.81
C GLU A 163 1.67 16.04 1.54
N ASP A 164 1.48 17.36 1.66
CA ASP A 164 2.44 18.28 2.27
C ASP A 164 2.76 17.93 3.75
N HIS A 165 1.86 17.20 4.42
CA HIS A 165 2.06 16.79 5.81
C HIS A 165 3.12 15.70 5.97
N ALA A 166 3.54 15.04 4.89
CA ALA A 166 4.67 14.13 4.90
C ALA A 166 6.01 14.85 5.14
N THR A 167 6.11 16.15 4.85
CA THR A 167 7.36 16.94 4.92
C THR A 167 8.02 16.86 6.30
N GLN A 168 7.24 16.95 7.37
CA GLN A 168 7.75 16.87 8.75
C GLN A 168 8.31 15.48 9.12
N HIS A 169 7.98 14.45 8.34
CA HIS A 169 8.41 13.07 8.54
C HIS A 169 9.46 12.64 7.52
N LEU A 170 9.99 13.57 6.71
CA LEU A 170 10.81 13.25 5.56
C LEU A 170 12.10 12.51 5.94
N GLU A 171 12.72 12.84 7.07
CA GLU A 171 13.94 12.15 7.55
C GLU A 171 13.70 10.64 7.72
N VAL A 172 12.66 10.26 8.48
CA VAL A 172 12.36 8.85 8.73
C VAL A 172 11.90 8.15 7.46
N VAL A 173 11.09 8.82 6.63
CA VAL A 173 10.60 8.28 5.36
C VAL A 173 11.75 7.99 4.41
N LEU A 174 12.66 8.94 4.19
CA LEU A 174 13.80 8.77 3.29
C LEU A 174 14.75 7.69 3.77
N ARG A 175 15.04 7.63 5.09
CA ARG A 175 15.86 6.56 5.66
C ARG A 175 15.24 5.19 5.43
N THR A 176 13.93 5.05 5.67
CA THR A 176 13.21 3.79 5.45
C THR A 176 13.16 3.41 3.96
N LEU A 177 12.92 4.38 3.06
CA LEU A 177 12.93 4.12 1.62
C LEU A 177 14.31 3.69 1.12
N PHE A 178 15.39 4.31 1.63
CA PHE A 178 16.75 3.89 1.29
C PHE A 178 17.00 2.43 1.65
N GLN A 179 16.60 2.02 2.86
CA GLN A 179 16.70 0.62 3.30
C GLN A 179 15.87 -0.32 2.44
N ALA A 180 14.62 0.04 2.14
CA ALA A 180 13.72 -0.77 1.33
C ALA A 180 14.20 -0.93 -0.13
N CYS A 181 14.83 0.10 -0.70
CA CYS A 181 15.43 0.05 -2.03
C CYS A 181 16.68 -0.85 -2.10
N THR A 182 17.33 -1.10 -0.96
CA THR A 182 18.47 -2.00 -0.83
C THR A 182 18.10 -3.38 -0.25
N ASP A 183 16.80 -3.69 -0.14
CA ASP A 183 16.33 -4.97 0.40
C ASP A 183 16.78 -6.13 -0.50
N GLU A 184 17.15 -7.25 0.12
CA GLU A 184 17.55 -8.48 -0.56
C GLU A 184 16.39 -9.08 -1.38
N GLU A 185 15.15 -8.83 -0.95
CA GLU A 185 13.94 -9.32 -1.60
C GLU A 185 13.47 -8.35 -2.68
N ALA A 186 13.60 -8.75 -3.95
CA ALA A 186 13.19 -7.96 -5.09
C ALA A 186 11.70 -7.50 -5.04
N ALA A 187 10.84 -8.25 -4.34
CA ALA A 187 9.44 -7.89 -4.14
C ALA A 187 9.26 -6.64 -3.26
N VAL A 188 10.15 -6.41 -2.29
CA VAL A 188 10.16 -5.21 -1.44
C VAL A 188 10.63 -4.02 -2.28
N VAL A 189 11.77 -4.15 -2.95
CA VAL A 189 12.33 -3.11 -3.85
C VAL A 189 11.32 -2.70 -4.91
N HIS A 190 10.68 -3.66 -5.57
CA HIS A 190 9.65 -3.39 -6.57
C HIS A 190 8.45 -2.64 -5.98
N SER A 191 8.04 -2.96 -4.74
CA SER A 191 6.91 -2.29 -4.09
C SER A 191 7.16 -0.81 -3.79
N CYS A 192 8.42 -0.42 -3.52
CA CYS A 192 8.81 0.98 -3.28
C CYS A 192 9.10 1.78 -4.55
N THR A 193 9.46 1.11 -5.64
CA THR A 193 9.88 1.76 -6.90
C THR A 193 8.77 1.86 -7.95
N ARG A 194 7.59 1.29 -7.67
CA ARG A 194 6.41 1.45 -8.53
C ARG A 194 6.02 2.93 -8.59
N SER A 195 6.31 3.53 -9.74
CA SER A 195 5.80 4.84 -10.18
C SER A 195 4.60 4.64 -11.09
#